data_AF-A0A7H4N5X7-F1
#
_entry.id   AF-A0A7H4N5X7-F1
#
_cell.length_a   1.000
_cell.length_b   1.000
_cell.length_c   1.000
_cell.angle_alpha   90.00
_cell.angle_beta   90.00
_cell.angle_gamma   90.00
#
_symmetry.space_group_name_H-M   'P 1'
#
loop_
_entity.id
_entity.type
_entity.pdbx_description
1 polymer ?
#
loop_
_entity_poly.entity_id
_entity_poly.type
_entity_poly.pdbx_seq_one_letter_code
_entity_poly.pdbx_strand_id
1 'polypeptide(L)'
;MATPPVQQPSPSPFESGTDPDIAQVQVQNKLALATPLLPQEVQQQGISVEKASSSFLMVVGVINTNGTMNQDDISDYVAANMKDSISRTSGVGDVQLFGSQYAMRIWMDPNKLNNFQLTPVDVISALKAQNAQVAAGQLGGTPPVKRSAAERLHRGADPSDQY
;
A
#
# COMPACT_ATOMS: atom_id res chain seq x y z
N MET A 1 -25.86 38.83 33.96
CA MET A 1 -26.14 37.45 33.48
C MET A 1 -26.21 37.54 31.96
N ALA A 2 -25.19 37.07 31.25
CA ALA A 2 -25.12 37.07 29.79
C ALA A 2 -25.33 35.63 29.29
N THR A 3 -26.31 35.44 28.42
CA THR A 3 -26.64 34.16 27.79
C THR A 3 -25.54 33.79 26.78
N PRO A 4 -25.02 32.55 26.77
CA PRO A 4 -23.99 32.16 25.80
C PRO A 4 -24.59 32.01 24.39
N PRO A 5 -23.80 32.26 23.32
CA PRO A 5 -24.28 32.15 21.94
C PRO A 5 -24.46 30.68 21.56
N VAL A 6 -25.59 30.40 20.90
CA VAL A 6 -25.91 29.10 20.30
C VAL A 6 -24.94 28.83 19.15
N GLN A 7 -24.11 27.79 19.28
CA GLN A 7 -23.34 27.26 18.14
C GLN A 7 -24.32 26.62 17.16
N GLN A 8 -24.52 27.26 16.00
CA GLN A 8 -25.18 26.62 14.87
C GLN A 8 -24.31 25.43 14.41
N PRO A 9 -24.87 24.22 14.29
CA PRO A 9 -24.14 23.11 13.67
C PRO A 9 -23.86 23.47 12.21
N SER A 10 -22.61 23.36 11.79
CA SER A 10 -22.22 23.50 10.37
C SER A 10 -23.02 22.48 9.53
N PRO A 11 -23.51 22.84 8.33
CA PRO A 11 -24.23 21.88 7.49
C PRO A 11 -23.27 20.77 7.08
N SER A 12 -23.61 19.52 7.40
CA SER A 12 -22.94 18.33 6.88
C SER A 12 -23.14 18.28 5.36
N PRO A 13 -22.10 18.17 4.52
CA PRO A 13 -22.22 18.37 3.07
C PRO A 13 -22.84 17.19 2.29
N PHE A 14 -23.57 16.28 2.93
CA PHE A 14 -24.14 15.12 2.25
C PHE A 14 -25.64 14.97 2.51
N GLU A 15 -26.42 15.01 1.44
CA GLU A 15 -27.85 14.70 1.44
C GLU A 15 -28.06 13.28 1.99
N SER A 16 -28.89 13.19 3.03
CA SER A 16 -29.21 11.95 3.74
C SER A 16 -29.99 11.01 2.81
N GLY A 17 -29.29 10.08 2.16
CA GLY A 17 -29.89 9.10 1.25
C GLY A 17 -28.95 8.56 0.16
N THR A 18 -27.74 9.12 0.00
CA THR A 18 -26.75 8.56 -0.93
C THR A 18 -26.12 7.30 -0.34
N ASP A 19 -26.25 6.18 -1.05
CA ASP A 19 -25.55 4.95 -0.69
C ASP A 19 -24.03 5.23 -0.63
N PRO A 20 -23.41 5.10 0.57
CA PRO A 20 -22.00 5.44 0.75
C PRO A 20 -21.07 4.59 -0.11
N ASP A 21 -21.50 3.42 -0.58
CA ASP A 21 -20.71 2.57 -1.48
C ASP A 21 -20.70 3.13 -2.91
N ILE A 22 -21.83 3.68 -3.36
CA ILE A 22 -21.91 4.37 -4.66
C ILE A 22 -21.11 5.67 -4.64
N ALA A 23 -21.19 6.42 -3.54
CA ALA A 23 -20.40 7.65 -3.37
C ALA A 23 -18.87 7.35 -3.41
N GLN A 24 -18.43 6.27 -2.77
CA GLN A 24 -17.02 5.88 -2.76
C GLN A 24 -16.51 5.53 -4.16
N VAL A 25 -17.25 4.74 -4.93
CA VAL A 25 -16.87 4.37 -6.31
C VAL A 25 -16.83 5.62 -7.21
N GLN A 26 -17.76 6.55 -7.06
CA GLN A 26 -17.76 7.79 -7.83
C GLN A 26 -16.55 8.69 -7.51
N VAL A 27 -16.16 8.78 -6.24
CA VAL A 27 -14.96 9.53 -5.83
C VAL A 27 -13.70 8.85 -6.34
N GLN A 28 -13.59 7.52 -6.24
CA GLN A 28 -12.45 6.78 -6.78
C GLN A 28 -12.31 6.96 -8.30
N ASN A 29 -13.42 6.88 -9.05
CA ASN A 29 -13.40 7.09 -10.50
C ASN A 29 -12.96 8.52 -10.86
N LYS A 30 -13.41 9.54 -10.12
CA LYS A 30 -12.98 10.93 -10.33
C LYS A 30 -11.54 11.16 -9.91
N LEU A 31 -11.09 10.53 -8.82
CA LEU A 31 -9.70 10.60 -8.37
C LEU A 31 -8.77 9.98 -9.42
N ALA A 32 -9.13 8.81 -9.98
CA ALA A 32 -8.33 8.16 -11.02
C ALA A 32 -8.10 9.05 -12.25
N LEU A 33 -9.08 9.91 -12.61
CA LEU A 33 -8.95 10.89 -13.68
C LEU A 33 -8.09 12.10 -13.29
N ALA A 34 -8.02 12.42 -12.00
CA ALA A 34 -7.23 13.54 -11.47
C ALA A 34 -5.79 13.14 -11.09
N THR A 35 -5.52 11.86 -10.81
CA THR A 35 -4.19 11.36 -10.44
C THR A 35 -3.08 11.78 -11.41
N PRO A 36 -3.26 11.74 -12.75
CA PRO A 36 -2.24 12.16 -13.70
C PRO A 36 -1.92 13.66 -13.66
N LEU A 37 -2.81 14.48 -13.09
CA LEU A 37 -2.63 15.93 -12.94
C LEU A 37 -1.85 16.31 -11.68
N LEU A 38 -1.59 15.34 -10.79
CA LEU A 38 -0.86 15.57 -9.55
C LEU A 38 0.65 15.46 -9.78
N PRO A 39 1.48 16.20 -9.02
CA PRO A 39 2.93 16.04 -9.03
C PRO A 39 3.33 14.57 -8.76
N GLN A 40 4.43 14.12 -9.37
CA GLN A 40 4.89 12.73 -9.23
C GLN A 40 5.18 12.34 -7.79
N GLU A 41 5.63 13.29 -6.97
CA GLU A 41 5.92 13.09 -5.55
C GLU A 41 4.64 12.69 -4.78
N VAL A 42 3.49 13.30 -5.12
CA VAL A 42 2.19 12.99 -4.52
C VAL A 42 1.66 11.65 -5.01
N GLN A 43 1.84 11.35 -6.31
CA GLN A 43 1.45 10.05 -6.86
C GLN A 43 2.22 8.89 -6.21
N GLN A 44 3.52 9.08 -5.96
CA GLN A 44 4.38 8.07 -5.32
C GLN A 44 4.01 7.79 -3.86
N GLN A 45 3.49 8.78 -3.15
CA GLN A 45 3.05 8.61 -1.77
C GLN A 45 1.71 7.86 -1.64
N GLY A 46 0.97 7.75 -2.75
CA GLY A 46 -0.34 7.10 -2.81
C GLY A 46 -1.46 8.01 -2.29
N ILE A 47 -2.67 7.82 -2.83
CA ILE A 47 -3.85 8.60 -2.45
C ILE A 47 -4.92 7.61 -2.01
N SER A 48 -5.29 7.64 -0.73
CA SER A 48 -6.43 6.88 -0.20
C SER A 48 -7.70 7.75 -0.23
N VAL A 49 -8.84 7.11 -0.50
CA VAL A 49 -10.16 7.72 -0.39
C VAL A 49 -10.90 7.00 0.72
N GLU A 50 -11.01 7.66 1.86
CA GLU A 50 -11.63 7.13 3.06
C GLU A 50 -12.97 7.82 3.32
N LYS A 51 -13.94 7.07 3.86
CA LYS A 51 -15.23 7.63 4.30
C LYS A 51 -14.98 8.41 5.59
N ALA A 52 -15.32 9.70 5.60
CA ALA A 52 -15.11 10.59 6.75
C ALA A 52 -16.13 10.34 7.89
N SER A 53 -16.25 9.12 8.41
CA SER A 53 -16.86 8.91 9.73
C SER A 53 -15.75 9.01 10.79
N SER A 54 -15.57 10.21 11.34
CA SER A 54 -14.39 10.63 12.14
C SER A 54 -14.26 9.99 13.55
N SER A 55 -14.80 8.79 13.78
CA SER A 55 -14.80 8.13 15.09
C SER A 55 -14.13 6.76 15.03
N PHE A 56 -13.09 6.55 15.85
CA PHE A 56 -12.47 5.23 16.03
C PHE A 56 -13.38 4.30 16.82
N LEU A 57 -13.54 3.05 16.37
CA LEU A 57 -14.19 2.00 17.16
C LEU A 57 -13.32 1.57 18.36
N MET A 58 -12.01 1.42 18.13
CA MET A 58 -11.03 0.96 19.12
C MET A 58 -9.65 1.49 18.76
N VAL A 59 -8.79 1.68 19.77
CA VAL A 59 -7.36 1.93 19.60
C VAL A 59 -6.58 0.79 20.23
N VAL A 60 -5.67 0.18 19.46
CA VAL A 60 -4.80 -0.90 19.93
C VAL A 60 -3.39 -0.36 20.11
N GLY A 61 -2.89 -0.39 21.36
CA GLY A 61 -1.51 -0.03 21.69
C GLY A 61 -0.60 -1.25 21.68
N VAL A 62 0.51 -1.18 20.93
CA VAL A 62 1.55 -2.21 20.93
C VAL A 62 2.78 -1.66 21.63
N ILE A 63 3.30 -2.42 22.61
CA ILE A 63 4.46 -2.04 23.42
C ILE A 63 5.46 -3.20 23.45
N ASN A 64 6.74 -2.86 23.58
CA ASN A 64 7.80 -3.83 23.85
C ASN A 64 8.14 -3.81 25.35
N THR A 65 7.96 -4.92 26.04
CA THR A 65 8.18 -5.05 27.50
C THR A 65 9.66 -5.16 27.89
N ASN A 66 10.53 -5.43 26.91
CA ASN A 66 11.93 -5.80 27.14
C ASN A 66 12.88 -4.63 26.86
N GLY A 67 12.35 -3.50 26.38
CA GLY A 67 13.10 -2.31 26.00
C GLY A 67 14.01 -2.49 24.77
N THR A 68 13.86 -3.58 24.02
CA THR A 68 14.75 -3.91 22.89
C THR A 68 14.29 -3.31 21.57
N MET A 69 13.07 -2.79 21.51
CA MET A 69 12.49 -2.18 20.31
C MET A 69 12.15 -0.73 20.61
N ASN A 70 12.56 0.16 19.71
CA ASN A 70 12.13 1.55 19.75
C ASN A 70 10.75 1.71 19.09
N GLN A 71 10.22 2.94 19.09
CA GLN A 71 8.91 3.22 18.48
C GLN A 71 8.85 2.90 16.98
N ASP A 72 9.90 3.23 16.22
CA ASP A 72 9.99 2.95 14.79
C ASP A 72 9.96 1.43 14.52
N ASP A 73 10.68 0.64 15.32
CA ASP A 73 10.71 -0.83 15.21
C ASP A 73 9.32 -1.44 15.49
N ILE A 74 8.60 -0.91 16.48
CA ILE A 74 7.25 -1.35 16.81
C ILE A 74 6.27 -0.95 15.70
N SER A 75 6.33 0.29 15.22
CA SER A 75 5.47 0.76 14.13
C SER A 75 5.69 -0.03 12.84
N ASP A 76 6.94 -0.37 12.51
CA ASP A 76 7.28 -1.23 11.37
C ASP A 76 6.73 -2.65 11.53
N TYR A 77 6.91 -3.25 12.72
CA TYR A 77 6.37 -4.57 13.00
C TYR A 77 4.85 -4.62 12.85
N VAL A 78 4.14 -3.61 13.37
CA VAL A 78 2.68 -3.49 13.25
C VAL A 78 2.28 -3.29 11.79
N ALA A 79 2.99 -2.44 11.04
CA ALA A 79 2.71 -2.20 9.63
C ALA A 79 2.85 -3.48 8.79
N ALA A 80 3.95 -4.22 8.99
CA ALA A 80 4.29 -5.38 8.18
C ALA A 80 3.50 -6.64 8.54
N ASN A 81 3.14 -6.84 9.83
CA ASN A 81 2.57 -8.11 10.29
C ASN A 81 1.12 -8.03 10.75
N MET A 82 0.68 -6.86 11.25
CA MET A 82 -0.62 -6.73 11.92
C MET A 82 -1.64 -5.97 11.08
N LYS A 83 -1.24 -4.84 10.47
CA LYS A 83 -2.15 -3.93 9.76
C LYS A 83 -2.99 -4.67 8.71
N ASP A 84 -2.35 -5.39 7.80
CA ASP A 84 -3.03 -6.07 6.71
C ASP A 84 -3.97 -7.19 7.16
N SER A 85 -3.65 -7.85 8.28
CA SER A 85 -4.50 -8.89 8.87
C SER A 85 -5.76 -8.28 9.51
N ILE A 86 -5.60 -7.15 10.20
CA ILE A 86 -6.71 -6.41 10.83
C ILE A 86 -7.60 -5.79 9.76
N SER A 87 -7.03 -5.13 8.74
CA SER A 87 -7.79 -4.49 7.65
C SER A 87 -8.65 -5.47 6.85
N ARG A 88 -8.32 -6.77 6.85
CA ARG A 88 -9.10 -7.83 6.16
C ARG A 88 -10.16 -8.49 7.04
N THR A 89 -10.24 -8.14 8.33
CA THR A 89 -11.24 -8.69 9.24
C THR A 89 -12.63 -8.14 8.90
N SER A 90 -13.64 -9.00 8.81
CA SER A 90 -15.00 -8.59 8.48
C SER A 90 -15.52 -7.55 9.48
N GLY A 91 -16.11 -6.47 8.98
CA GLY A 91 -16.60 -5.36 9.80
C GLY A 91 -15.55 -4.28 10.11
N VAL A 92 -14.29 -4.46 9.73
CA VAL A 92 -13.27 -3.40 9.78
C VAL A 92 -13.42 -2.50 8.56
N GLY A 93 -13.70 -1.21 8.80
CA GLY A 93 -13.83 -0.20 7.74
C GLY A 93 -12.49 0.41 7.34
N ASP A 94 -11.80 1.00 8.31
CA ASP A 94 -10.48 1.61 8.13
C ASP A 94 -9.54 1.24 9.29
N VAL A 95 -8.23 1.21 9.01
CA VAL A 95 -7.18 0.97 10.02
C VAL A 95 -6.09 2.02 9.86
N GLN A 96 -6.08 2.98 10.77
CA GLN A 96 -5.02 3.97 10.87
C GLN A 96 -3.84 3.42 11.68
N LEU A 97 -2.64 3.44 11.09
CA LEU A 97 -1.40 3.16 11.79
C LEU A 97 -0.91 4.43 12.51
N PHE A 98 -0.68 4.35 13.81
CA PHE A 98 -0.01 5.40 14.58
C PHE A 98 1.52 5.21 14.49
N GLY A 99 2.11 5.82 13.46
CA GLY A 99 3.54 5.72 13.14
C GLY A 99 3.74 5.53 11.64
N SER A 100 4.96 5.16 11.24
CA SER A 100 5.27 4.83 9.85
C SER A 100 6.01 3.51 9.76
N GLN A 101 5.80 2.78 8.68
CA GLN A 101 6.70 1.68 8.30
C GLN A 101 8.13 2.20 8.13
N TYR A 102 9.11 1.32 8.28
CA TYR A 102 10.51 1.68 8.12
C TYR A 102 10.76 2.21 6.70
N ALA A 103 11.55 3.28 6.62
CA ALA A 103 12.02 3.85 5.38
C ALA A 103 13.54 3.93 5.42
N MET A 104 14.21 3.61 4.30
CA MET A 104 15.65 3.81 4.17
C MET A 104 15.94 5.31 4.18
N ARG A 105 16.45 5.82 5.30
CA ARG A 105 16.84 7.24 5.47
C ARG A 105 18.31 7.40 5.07
N ILE A 106 18.59 8.20 4.06
CA ILE A 106 19.96 8.55 3.62
C ILE A 106 20.26 9.98 4.06
N TRP A 107 21.14 10.13 5.05
CA TRP A 107 21.60 11.42 5.53
C TRP A 107 22.88 11.81 4.78
N MET A 108 22.78 12.80 3.91
CA MET A 108 23.91 13.28 3.10
C MET A 108 24.79 14.28 3.86
N ASP A 109 26.11 14.15 3.73
CA ASP A 109 27.09 15.09 4.28
C ASP A 109 27.59 16.04 3.17
N PRO A 110 27.29 17.35 3.24
CA PRO A 110 27.66 18.30 2.20
C PRO A 110 29.17 18.47 2.03
N ASN A 111 29.96 18.27 3.09
CA ASN A 111 31.42 18.39 3.02
C ASN A 111 32.02 17.23 2.24
N LYS A 112 31.52 16.01 2.47
CA LYS A 112 31.94 14.83 1.71
C LYS A 112 31.51 14.92 0.26
N LEU A 113 30.28 15.37 -0.02
CA LEU A 113 29.80 15.60 -1.38
C LEU A 113 30.72 16.56 -2.14
N ASN A 114 31.08 17.69 -1.53
CA ASN A 114 31.98 18.66 -2.14
C ASN A 114 33.39 18.10 -2.39
N ASN A 115 33.93 17.30 -1.44
CA ASN A 115 35.24 16.65 -1.60
C ASN A 115 35.31 15.67 -2.77
N PHE A 116 34.18 15.04 -3.11
CA PHE A 116 34.05 14.13 -4.26
C PHE A 116 33.46 14.80 -5.51
N GLN A 117 33.25 16.11 -5.49
CA GLN A 117 32.59 16.87 -6.57
C GLN A 117 31.21 16.29 -6.94
N LEU A 118 30.50 15.72 -5.96
CA LEU A 118 29.18 15.15 -6.11
C LEU A 118 28.10 16.13 -5.65
N THR A 119 26.94 16.06 -6.27
CA THR A 119 25.73 16.78 -5.87
C THR A 119 24.68 15.81 -5.32
N PRO A 120 23.66 16.31 -4.58
CA PRO A 120 22.52 15.48 -4.18
C PRO A 120 21.81 14.81 -5.38
N VAL A 121 21.82 15.44 -6.56
CA VAL A 121 21.23 14.90 -7.79
C VAL A 121 21.98 13.63 -8.23
N ASP A 122 23.30 13.61 -8.09
CA ASP A 122 24.13 12.45 -8.42
C ASP A 122 23.84 11.27 -7.50
N VAL A 123 23.66 11.54 -6.19
CA VAL A 123 23.32 10.52 -5.20
C VAL A 123 21.95 9.89 -5.49
N ILE A 124 20.93 10.71 -5.76
CA ILE A 124 19.58 10.23 -6.09
C ILE A 124 19.61 9.40 -7.39
N SER A 125 20.35 9.87 -8.40
CA SER A 125 20.47 9.19 -9.70
C SER A 125 21.18 7.84 -9.56
N ALA A 126 22.27 7.78 -8.80
CA ALA A 126 22.99 6.55 -8.50
C ALA A 126 22.13 5.57 -7.70
N LEU A 127 21.38 6.05 -6.70
CA LEU A 127 20.47 5.21 -5.92
C LEU A 127 19.37 4.60 -6.78
N LYS A 128 18.74 5.39 -7.66
CA LYS A 128 17.72 4.89 -8.61
C LYS A 128 18.28 3.84 -9.56
N ALA A 129 19.52 4.01 -10.04
CA ALA A 129 20.15 3.08 -10.96
C ALA A 129 20.60 1.77 -10.29
N GLN A 130 21.08 1.84 -9.05
CA GLN A 130 21.65 0.68 -8.35
C GLN A 130 20.63 -0.06 -7.49
N ASN A 131 19.64 0.63 -6.93
CA ASN A 131 18.50 0.02 -6.25
C ASN A 131 17.35 -0.26 -7.22
N ALA A 132 17.69 -0.75 -8.42
CA ALA A 132 16.76 -1.12 -9.46
C ALA A 132 16.62 -2.64 -9.51
N GLN A 133 15.39 -3.14 -9.37
CA GLN A 133 15.10 -4.54 -9.63
C GLN A 133 14.99 -4.74 -11.14
N VAL A 134 16.13 -4.99 -11.80
CA VAL A 134 16.16 -5.24 -13.23
C VAL A 134 15.70 -6.68 -13.49
N ALA A 135 14.61 -6.84 -14.23
CA ALA A 135 14.22 -8.12 -14.80
C ALA A 135 15.23 -8.47 -15.91
N ALA A 136 16.29 -9.20 -15.57
CA ALA A 136 17.39 -9.53 -16.49
C ALA A 136 17.01 -10.49 -17.64
N GLY A 137 15.73 -10.81 -17.81
CA GLY A 137 15.26 -11.83 -18.74
C GLY A 137 15.78 -13.23 -18.37
N GLN A 138 15.29 -14.25 -19.07
CA GLN A 138 15.84 -15.60 -18.99
C GLN A 138 16.71 -15.84 -20.23
N LEU A 139 18.04 -15.89 -20.05
CA LEU A 139 18.93 -16.46 -21.06
C LEU A 139 18.76 -17.98 -21.03
N GLY A 140 18.05 -18.52 -22.01
CA GLY A 140 17.80 -19.94 -22.12
C GLY A 140 16.50 -20.40 -21.48
N GLY A 141 15.39 -19.69 -21.73
CA GLY A 141 14.06 -20.29 -21.62
C GLY A 141 14.07 -21.60 -22.38
N THR A 142 14.24 -22.71 -21.66
CA THR A 142 14.28 -24.05 -22.24
C THR A 142 12.97 -24.19 -23.00
N PRO A 143 12.99 -24.54 -24.30
CA PRO A 143 11.77 -24.63 -25.08
C PRO A 143 10.75 -25.44 -24.27
N PRO A 144 9.48 -25.00 -24.17
CA PRO A 144 8.48 -25.76 -23.44
C PRO A 144 8.59 -27.17 -23.97
N VAL A 145 8.92 -28.11 -23.07
CA VAL A 145 9.13 -29.50 -23.43
C VAL A 145 7.97 -29.83 -24.32
N LYS A 146 8.30 -30.00 -25.59
CA LYS A 146 7.33 -30.15 -26.64
C LYS A 146 6.67 -31.44 -26.23
N ARG A 147 5.51 -31.37 -25.55
CA ARG A 147 4.65 -32.50 -25.20
C ARG A 147 4.07 -32.98 -26.54
N SER A 148 5.00 -33.45 -27.36
CA SER A 148 4.83 -33.92 -28.71
C SER A 148 4.39 -35.34 -28.51
N ALA A 149 3.08 -35.55 -28.50
CA ALA A 149 2.47 -36.72 -29.12
C ALA A 149 3.14 -38.09 -28.84
N ALA A 150 3.58 -38.35 -27.60
CA ALA A 150 4.19 -39.63 -27.22
C ALA A 150 3.46 -40.31 -26.04
N GLU A 151 2.22 -39.91 -25.75
CA GLU A 151 1.37 -40.62 -24.79
C GLU A 151 -0.03 -40.87 -25.38
N ARG A 152 -0.05 -41.33 -26.63
CA ARG A 152 -1.25 -41.84 -27.31
C ARG A 152 -1.15 -43.32 -27.68
N LEU A 153 -0.30 -44.10 -27.02
CA LEU A 153 -0.10 -45.52 -27.39
C LEU A 153 -0.22 -46.54 -26.25
N HIS A 154 -0.81 -46.24 -25.09
CA HIS A 154 -1.00 -47.27 -24.06
C HIS A 154 -2.31 -47.27 -23.26
N ARG A 155 -3.39 -46.63 -23.73
CA ARG A 155 -4.73 -46.93 -23.20
C ARG A 155 -5.64 -47.45 -24.30
N GLY A 156 -5.41 -48.72 -24.61
CA GLY A 156 -6.42 -49.55 -25.26
C GLY A 156 -7.67 -49.63 -24.37
N ALA A 157 -8.80 -49.81 -25.04
CA ALA A 157 -10.15 -49.84 -24.53
C ALA A 157 -10.36 -50.71 -23.27
N ASP A 158 -11.09 -50.17 -22.30
CA ASP A 158 -11.99 -50.96 -21.46
C ASP A 158 -13.39 -50.28 -21.51
N PRO A 159 -14.41 -50.92 -22.11
CA PRO A 159 -15.76 -50.41 -22.16
C PRO A 159 -16.58 -51.03 -21.02
N SER A 160 -16.53 -50.46 -19.81
CA SER A 160 -17.37 -50.94 -18.71
C SER A 160 -17.81 -49.93 -17.63
N ASP A 161 -17.68 -48.62 -17.84
CA ASP A 161 -18.16 -47.62 -16.88
C ASP A 161 -19.19 -46.65 -17.50
N GLN A 162 -20.29 -47.21 -18.01
CA GLN A 162 -21.57 -46.50 -18.01
C GLN A 162 -22.55 -47.27 -17.11
N TYR A 163 -22.70 -46.80 -15.88
CA TYR A 163 -23.93 -46.87 -15.08
C TYR A 163 -23.96 -45.72 -14.08
#